data_AF-A0A6J5WFJ4-F1
#
_entry.id   AF-A0A6J5WFJ4-F1
#
_cell.length_a   1.000
_cell.length_b   1.000
_cell.length_c   1.000
_cell.angle_alpha   90.00
_cell.angle_beta   90.00
_cell.angle_gamma   90.00
#
_symmetry.space_group_name_H-M   'P 1'
#
loop_
_entity.id
_entity.type
_entity.pdbx_description
1 polymer ?
#
loop_
_entity_poly.entity_id
_entity_poly.type
_entity_poly.pdbx_seq_one_letter_code
_entity_poly.pdbx_strand_id
1 'polypeptide(L)'
;MFGFVKEVFQNFAKDWTIENLARELEYVKRIFVVSKDMRGRRLYEIADQSLARLAHKSDLPDVYSYIMAFLVDADNSKLGKTPVLSGKDQSKVSNGIAGPSQEPAWLKSYTEKAPQLETAASILPSFNYDQHDKRIIETELHTIAPKEPLFDELESIVRIKQAEAKMFQTRADDARREAEGLKRIAIAKNEKIEEEYRSRIAKLRLVEAEEMRNKKLEELQALDRAHREYSNMKMRMEADIKDLLLKMEATKRNLSL
;
A
#
# COMPACT_ATOMS: atom_id res chain seq x y z
N MET A 1 -6.07 -4.26 4.46
CA MET A 1 -6.86 -4.00 3.23
C MET A 1 -7.16 -2.52 3.02
N PHE A 2 -7.72 -1.78 4.00
CA PHE A 2 -7.99 -0.34 3.84
C PHE A 2 -6.75 0.49 3.45
N GLY A 3 -5.63 0.32 4.16
CA GLY A 3 -4.37 1.03 3.85
C GLY A 3 -3.86 0.78 2.42
N PHE A 4 -3.93 -0.46 1.94
CA PHE A 4 -3.56 -0.80 0.56
C PHE A 4 -4.42 -0.06 -0.46
N VAL A 5 -5.75 -0.07 -0.29
CA VAL A 5 -6.64 0.65 -1.20
C VAL A 5 -6.37 2.14 -1.17
N LYS A 6 -6.11 2.70 0.01
CA LYS A 6 -5.71 4.10 0.17
C LYS A 6 -4.43 4.44 -0.62
N GLU A 7 -3.38 3.63 -0.50
CA GLU A 7 -2.11 3.83 -1.22
C GLU A 7 -2.31 3.75 -2.74
N VAL A 8 -3.10 2.79 -3.22
CA VAL A 8 -3.40 2.64 -4.65
C VAL A 8 -4.12 3.89 -5.19
N PHE A 9 -5.14 4.36 -4.48
CA PHE A 9 -5.87 5.56 -4.90
C PHE A 9 -4.98 6.81 -4.84
N GLN A 10 -4.14 6.96 -3.81
CA GLN A 10 -3.23 8.10 -3.69
C GLN A 10 -2.20 8.17 -4.82
N ASN A 11 -1.67 7.03 -5.25
CA ASN A 11 -0.60 6.99 -6.25
C ASN A 11 -1.12 6.98 -7.69
N PHE A 12 -2.26 6.36 -7.95
CA PHE A 12 -2.69 6.05 -9.31
C PHE A 12 -3.99 6.72 -9.75
N ALA A 13 -4.88 7.12 -8.81
CA ALA A 13 -6.21 7.55 -9.21
C ALA A 13 -6.27 8.92 -9.92
N LYS A 14 -5.20 9.71 -9.88
CA LYS A 14 -5.07 10.97 -10.64
C LYS A 14 -5.04 10.75 -12.15
N ASP A 15 -4.53 9.60 -12.59
CA ASP A 15 -4.33 9.27 -14.00
C ASP A 15 -5.43 8.34 -14.54
N TRP A 16 -6.48 8.09 -13.77
CA TRP A 16 -7.55 7.18 -14.17
C TRP A 16 -8.59 7.85 -15.05
N THR A 17 -9.00 7.12 -16.10
CA THR A 17 -10.22 7.43 -16.85
C THR A 17 -11.46 7.04 -16.04
N ILE A 18 -12.63 7.49 -16.49
CA ILE A 18 -13.94 7.17 -15.88
C ILE A 18 -14.12 5.64 -15.78
N GLU A 19 -13.75 4.92 -16.83
CA GLU A 19 -13.90 3.45 -16.91
C GLU A 19 -12.96 2.74 -15.95
N ASN A 20 -11.72 3.24 -15.80
CA ASN A 20 -10.76 2.67 -14.88
C ASN A 20 -11.16 2.95 -13.43
N LEU A 21 -11.56 4.18 -13.10
CA LEU A 21 -12.06 4.50 -11.76
C LEU A 21 -13.29 3.64 -11.41
N ALA A 22 -14.24 3.48 -12.32
CA ALA A 22 -15.41 2.63 -12.11
C ALA A 22 -15.01 1.17 -11.85
N ARG A 23 -14.06 0.62 -12.64
CA ARG A 23 -13.57 -0.75 -12.44
C ARG A 23 -12.89 -0.94 -11.09
N GLU A 24 -12.07 0.02 -10.68
CA GLU A 24 -11.39 -0.02 -9.38
C GLU A 24 -12.39 0.09 -8.22
N LEU A 25 -13.43 0.91 -8.34
CA LEU A 25 -14.49 1.00 -7.33
C LEU A 25 -15.30 -0.30 -7.19
N GLU A 26 -15.51 -1.05 -8.28
CA GLU A 26 -16.10 -2.39 -8.22
C GLU A 26 -15.20 -3.37 -7.45
N TYR A 27 -13.88 -3.30 -7.63
CA TYR A 27 -12.95 -4.10 -6.82
C TYR A 27 -13.00 -3.68 -5.34
N VAL A 28 -13.06 -2.39 -5.04
CA VAL A 28 -13.23 -1.88 -3.67
C VAL A 28 -14.50 -2.45 -3.04
N LYS A 29 -15.63 -2.46 -3.77
CA LYS A 29 -16.88 -3.07 -3.29
C LYS A 29 -16.70 -4.55 -2.98
N ARG A 30 -16.09 -5.32 -3.87
CA ARG A 30 -15.85 -6.76 -3.66
C ARG A 30 -14.94 -7.02 -2.46
N ILE A 31 -13.94 -6.18 -2.24
CA ILE A 31 -13.01 -6.31 -1.10
C ILE A 31 -13.73 -6.03 0.23
N PHE A 32 -14.60 -5.03 0.29
CA PHE A 32 -15.19 -4.55 1.55
C PHE A 32 -16.64 -5.00 1.80
N VAL A 33 -17.25 -5.79 0.91
CA VAL A 33 -18.65 -6.27 1.06
C VAL A 33 -18.91 -6.99 2.39
N VAL A 34 -17.92 -7.71 2.92
CA VAL A 34 -18.00 -8.42 4.21
C VAL A 34 -17.14 -7.77 5.30
N SER A 35 -16.73 -6.52 5.11
CA SER A 35 -15.82 -5.83 6.05
C SER A 35 -16.47 -5.60 7.41
N LYS A 36 -15.82 -6.07 8.47
CA LYS A 36 -16.19 -5.74 9.86
C LYS A 36 -15.59 -4.41 10.34
N ASP A 37 -14.58 -3.87 9.63
CA ASP A 37 -13.98 -2.58 9.94
C ASP A 37 -14.91 -1.41 9.51
N MET A 38 -15.06 -0.42 10.39
CA MET A 38 -15.89 0.78 10.16
C MET A 38 -15.44 1.54 8.91
N ARG A 39 -14.11 1.71 8.73
CA ARG A 39 -13.55 2.42 7.57
C ARG A 39 -13.79 1.64 6.28
N GLY A 40 -13.64 0.32 6.32
CA GLY A 40 -13.94 -0.56 5.19
C GLY A 40 -15.41 -0.53 4.80
N ARG A 41 -16.35 -0.59 5.76
CA ARG A 41 -17.79 -0.45 5.47
C ARG A 41 -18.12 0.89 4.86
N ARG A 42 -17.56 1.97 5.41
CA ARG A 42 -17.80 3.31 4.86
C ARG A 42 -17.23 3.47 3.46
N LEU A 43 -16.08 2.86 3.18
CA LEU A 43 -15.49 2.85 1.85
C LEU A 43 -16.34 2.05 0.84
N TYR A 44 -16.95 0.94 1.27
CA TYR A 44 -17.93 0.20 0.46
C TYR A 44 -19.12 1.09 0.07
N GLU A 45 -19.71 1.80 1.04
CA GLU A 45 -20.83 2.71 0.79
C GLU A 45 -20.45 3.86 -0.15
N ILE A 46 -19.27 4.44 0.04
CA ILE A 46 -18.73 5.51 -0.81
C ILE A 46 -18.51 5.01 -2.23
N ALA A 47 -17.96 3.80 -2.39
CA ALA A 47 -17.75 3.22 -3.71
C ALA A 47 -19.08 2.98 -4.44
N ASP A 48 -20.10 2.52 -3.74
CA ASP A 48 -21.45 2.32 -4.30
C ASP A 48 -22.09 3.64 -4.76
N GLN A 49 -21.98 4.68 -3.93
CA GLN A 49 -22.47 6.03 -4.27
C GLN A 49 -21.69 6.65 -5.44
N SER A 50 -20.37 6.49 -5.45
CA SER A 50 -19.50 6.98 -6.53
C SER A 50 -19.80 6.30 -7.86
N LEU A 51 -20.07 4.99 -7.87
CA LEU A 51 -20.48 4.26 -9.06
C LEU A 51 -21.82 4.74 -9.61
N ALA A 52 -22.81 4.96 -8.73
CA ALA A 52 -24.10 5.52 -9.13
C ALA A 52 -23.94 6.93 -9.74
N ARG A 53 -23.06 7.76 -9.17
CA ARG A 53 -22.72 9.10 -9.68
C ARG A 53 -22.04 9.06 -11.04
N LEU A 54 -21.09 8.16 -11.26
CA LEU A 54 -20.42 7.98 -12.55
C LEU A 54 -21.39 7.51 -13.63
N ALA A 55 -22.37 6.67 -13.29
CA ALA A 55 -23.42 6.24 -14.22
C ALA A 55 -24.35 7.39 -14.67
N HIS A 56 -24.50 8.45 -13.86
CA HIS A 56 -25.38 9.58 -14.12
C HIS A 56 -24.65 10.79 -14.74
N LYS A 57 -23.48 10.56 -15.35
CA LYS A 57 -22.63 11.60 -15.99
C LYS A 57 -22.18 12.71 -15.02
N SER A 58 -21.81 12.35 -13.79
CA SER A 58 -21.14 13.30 -12.89
C SER A 58 -19.69 13.56 -13.35
N ASP A 59 -19.16 14.74 -13.01
CA ASP A 59 -17.78 15.10 -13.32
C ASP A 59 -16.79 14.22 -12.54
N LEU A 60 -15.93 13.51 -13.28
CA LEU A 60 -14.87 12.63 -12.75
C LEU A 60 -14.04 13.27 -11.61
N PRO A 61 -13.63 14.56 -11.70
CA PRO A 61 -12.89 15.22 -10.63
C PRO A 61 -13.64 15.30 -9.29
N ASP A 62 -14.97 15.45 -9.32
CA ASP A 62 -15.78 15.56 -8.10
C ASP A 62 -15.88 14.21 -7.38
N VAL A 63 -16.05 13.14 -8.15
CA VAL A 63 -16.09 11.76 -7.62
C VAL A 63 -14.72 11.39 -7.04
N TYR A 64 -13.64 11.72 -7.77
CA TYR A 64 -12.27 11.53 -7.30
C TYR A 64 -12.00 12.31 -6.01
N SER A 65 -12.32 13.60 -5.98
CA SER A 65 -12.13 14.46 -4.81
C SER A 65 -12.90 13.95 -3.59
N TYR A 66 -14.15 13.52 -3.78
CA TYR A 66 -14.98 12.96 -2.72
C TYR A 66 -14.36 11.70 -2.08
N ILE A 67 -13.87 10.77 -2.90
CA ILE A 67 -13.22 9.54 -2.42
C ILE A 67 -11.90 9.88 -1.71
N MET A 68 -11.10 10.74 -2.30
CA MET A 68 -9.79 11.13 -1.75
C MET A 68 -9.91 11.87 -0.42
N ALA A 69 -10.90 12.75 -0.27
CA ALA A 69 -11.18 13.41 1.00
C ALA A 69 -11.41 12.39 2.11
N PHE A 70 -12.25 11.38 1.86
CA PHE A 70 -12.49 10.32 2.83
C PHE A 70 -11.23 9.48 3.15
N LEU A 71 -10.43 9.14 2.15
CA LEU A 71 -9.20 8.36 2.36
C LEU A 71 -8.15 9.11 3.16
N VAL A 72 -8.07 10.44 3.02
CA VAL A 72 -7.17 11.32 3.78
C VAL A 72 -7.71 11.54 5.20
N ASP A 73 -9.00 11.83 5.36
CA ASP A 73 -9.63 12.09 6.66
C ASP A 73 -9.69 10.86 7.58
N ALA A 74 -9.65 9.65 7.00
CA ALA A 74 -9.67 8.40 7.77
C ALA A 74 -8.48 8.21 8.74
N ASP A 75 -7.40 9.00 8.61
CA ASP A 75 -6.27 9.00 9.55
C ASP A 75 -6.45 10.03 10.69
N ASN A 76 -7.29 11.06 10.49
CA ASN A 76 -7.57 12.10 11.46
C ASN A 76 -8.76 11.67 12.32
N SER A 77 -8.54 10.74 13.24
CA SER A 77 -9.59 10.17 14.09
C SER A 77 -10.24 11.21 15.03
N LYS A 78 -11.20 11.96 14.50
CA LYS A 78 -12.38 12.48 15.21
C LYS A 78 -13.60 12.25 14.33
N LEU A 79 -13.99 10.98 14.19
CA LEU A 79 -15.27 10.61 13.59
C LEU A 79 -16.41 11.06 14.53
N GLY A 80 -16.85 12.29 14.33
CA GLY A 80 -17.99 12.88 15.00
C GLY A 80 -18.84 13.63 13.99
N LYS A 81 -20.01 13.04 13.70
CA LYS A 81 -21.19 13.63 13.04
C LYS A 81 -21.22 13.58 11.51
N THR A 82 -22.15 12.76 11.05
CA THR A 82 -22.97 12.94 9.85
C THR A 82 -23.30 14.42 9.61
N PRO A 83 -23.34 14.85 8.35
CA PRO A 83 -24.54 15.57 7.92
C PRO A 83 -25.08 15.01 6.60
N VAL A 84 -26.33 14.59 6.68
CA VAL A 84 -27.28 14.60 5.59
C VAL A 84 -27.35 16.04 5.06
N LEU A 85 -26.97 16.26 3.80
CA LEU A 85 -27.17 17.54 3.13
C LEU A 85 -28.49 17.49 2.35
N SER A 86 -29.52 18.02 3.01
CA SER A 86 -30.74 18.52 2.38
C SER A 86 -30.51 19.98 1.99
N GLY A 87 -30.66 20.25 0.69
CA GLY A 87 -31.21 21.47 0.09
C GLY A 87 -30.85 22.87 0.61
N LYS A 88 -30.29 23.67 -0.32
CA LYS A 88 -30.77 25.00 -0.75
C LYS A 88 -29.94 26.23 -0.37
N ASP A 89 -29.37 26.81 -1.44
CA ASP A 89 -29.18 28.22 -1.82
C ASP A 89 -28.57 29.31 -0.92
N GLN A 90 -27.84 30.16 -1.65
CA GLN A 90 -27.58 31.60 -1.49
C GLN A 90 -26.25 32.09 -0.87
N SER A 91 -25.31 32.39 -1.78
CA SER A 91 -24.67 33.71 -2.02
C SER A 91 -24.06 34.51 -0.85
N LYS A 92 -22.77 34.89 -1.00
CA LYS A 92 -22.28 36.29 -1.25
C LYS A 92 -20.82 36.51 -0.73
N VAL A 93 -19.90 36.79 -1.69
CA VAL A 93 -18.86 37.88 -1.78
C VAL A 93 -18.07 38.23 -0.48
N SER A 94 -16.73 38.34 -0.38
CA SER A 94 -15.72 39.00 -1.23
C SER A 94 -14.25 38.66 -0.87
N ASN A 95 -13.39 38.74 -1.89
CA ASN A 95 -11.96 39.09 -2.02
C ASN A 95 -11.05 39.39 -0.80
N GLY A 96 -9.80 38.92 -0.93
CA GLY A 96 -8.60 39.46 -0.29
C GLY A 96 -7.32 38.85 -0.88
N ILE A 97 -6.66 39.58 -1.79
CA ILE A 97 -5.41 39.25 -2.50
C ILE A 97 -4.20 39.46 -1.60
N ALA A 98 -3.23 38.53 -1.61
CA ALA A 98 -1.78 38.79 -1.67
C ALA A 98 -0.97 37.47 -1.53
N GLY A 99 -0.25 37.09 -2.60
CA GLY A 99 0.98 36.28 -2.49
C GLY A 99 2.17 37.18 -2.09
N PRO A 100 3.42 36.66 -1.95
CA PRO A 100 4.01 35.68 -2.86
C PRO A 100 4.99 34.64 -2.26
N SER A 101 5.34 33.66 -3.10
CA SER A 101 6.66 33.00 -3.26
C SER A 101 7.33 32.30 -2.08
N GLN A 102 7.47 30.97 -2.17
CA GLN A 102 8.79 30.30 -2.31
C GLN A 102 8.63 28.79 -2.55
N GLU A 103 9.07 28.33 -3.73
CA GLU A 103 9.78 27.05 -3.89
C GLU A 103 11.21 27.19 -3.29
N PRO A 104 12.06 26.14 -3.13
CA PRO A 104 11.92 24.72 -3.46
C PRO A 104 12.46 23.73 -2.37
N ALA A 105 12.32 22.43 -2.67
CA ALA A 105 13.29 21.35 -2.46
C ALA A 105 14.01 21.19 -1.11
N TRP A 106 13.68 20.13 -0.35
CA TRP A 106 14.70 19.28 0.28
C TRP A 106 14.27 17.81 0.32
N LEU A 107 14.88 17.05 -0.58
CA LEU A 107 14.99 15.61 -0.56
C LEU A 107 16.44 15.33 -0.15
N LYS A 108 16.69 14.97 1.12
CA LYS A 108 17.82 14.10 1.48
C LYS A 108 17.78 13.66 2.96
N SER A 109 17.67 12.34 3.09
CA SER A 109 18.52 11.46 3.90
C SER A 109 18.71 11.76 5.40
N TYR A 110 18.11 10.86 6.19
CA TYR A 110 18.50 10.50 7.54
C TYR A 110 20.01 10.24 7.66
N THR A 111 20.66 10.92 8.60
CA THR A 111 21.75 10.32 9.38
C THR A 111 21.67 10.85 10.82
N GLU A 112 21.75 9.88 11.72
CA GLU A 112 21.70 9.87 13.17
C GLU A 112 22.73 10.80 13.85
N LYS A 113 22.29 11.67 14.76
CA LYS A 113 22.98 12.00 16.04
C LYS A 113 22.12 12.88 16.97
N ALA A 114 22.35 12.68 18.27
CA ALA A 114 21.53 13.04 19.42
C ALA A 114 21.24 14.55 19.60
N PRO A 115 20.12 14.93 20.25
CA PRO A 115 19.84 16.32 20.60
C PRO A 115 20.74 16.80 21.76
N GLN A 116 21.62 17.75 21.44
CA GLN A 116 22.18 18.68 22.39
C GLN A 116 21.10 19.75 22.67
N LEU A 117 20.75 19.99 23.93
CA LEU A 117 19.85 21.08 24.29
C LEU A 117 20.56 22.01 25.27
N GLU A 118 20.89 23.18 24.74
CA GLU A 118 21.41 24.31 25.48
C GLU A 118 20.35 24.92 26.39
N THR A 119 20.73 25.05 27.66
CA THR A 119 20.65 26.28 28.47
C THR A 119 19.55 27.28 28.13
N ALA A 120 18.48 27.27 28.93
CA ALA A 120 17.76 28.48 29.31
C ALA A 120 17.52 28.45 30.82
N ALA A 121 18.23 29.33 31.51
CA ALA A 121 18.19 29.50 32.95
C ALA A 121 16.94 30.29 33.40
N SER A 122 16.61 30.13 34.69
CA SER A 122 16.03 31.14 35.58
C SER A 122 14.51 31.16 35.74
N ILE A 123 13.95 30.25 36.56
CA ILE A 123 13.02 30.58 37.67
C ILE A 123 13.18 29.50 38.76
N LEU A 124 13.99 29.75 39.79
CA LEU A 124 13.96 29.00 41.05
C LEU A 124 13.85 30.00 42.21
N PRO A 125 12.98 29.76 43.21
CA PRO A 125 12.90 30.59 44.40
C PRO A 125 14.22 30.59 45.18
N SER A 126 14.66 31.79 45.51
CA SER A 126 15.76 32.07 46.44
C SER A 126 15.58 31.32 47.76
N PHE A 127 16.55 30.47 48.12
CA PHE A 127 16.77 30.05 49.49
C PHE A 127 18.25 30.20 49.81
N ASN A 128 18.57 31.26 50.56
CA ASN A 128 19.85 31.51 51.19
C ASN A 128 20.11 30.42 52.24
N TYR A 129 21.17 29.62 52.06
CA TYR A 129 21.83 28.97 53.20
C TYR A 129 23.05 29.81 53.55
N ASP A 130 22.81 30.71 54.51
CA ASP A 130 23.81 31.49 55.19
C ASP A 130 24.69 30.57 56.07
N GLN A 131 25.92 31.02 56.29
CA GLN A 131 27.09 30.31 56.75
C GLN A 131 27.05 29.87 58.23
N HIS A 132 25.87 29.61 58.78
CA HIS A 132 25.66 29.39 60.22
C HIS A 132 25.38 27.92 60.62
N ASP A 133 25.16 27.02 59.66
CA ASP A 133 24.79 25.62 59.98
C ASP A 133 26.00 24.69 60.24
N LYS A 134 27.21 25.11 59.84
CA LYS A 134 28.43 24.30 60.04
C LYS A 134 28.79 24.11 61.52
N ARG A 135 28.38 25.02 62.41
CA ARG A 135 28.70 24.92 63.85
C ARG A 135 27.70 24.08 64.65
N ILE A 136 26.48 23.90 64.15
CA ILE A 136 25.45 23.11 64.83
C ILE A 136 25.67 21.61 64.54
N ILE A 137 26.00 21.27 63.29
CA ILE A 137 26.26 19.89 62.86
C ILE A 137 27.55 19.33 63.49
N GLU A 138 28.57 20.16 63.73
CA GLU A 138 29.82 19.71 64.40
C GLU A 138 29.63 19.38 65.89
N THR A 139 28.66 20.02 66.56
CA THR A 139 28.46 19.87 68.01
C THR A 139 27.62 18.62 68.34
N GLU A 140 26.77 18.16 67.43
CA GLU A 140 25.98 16.93 67.61
C GLU A 140 26.75 15.65 67.28
N LEU A 141 27.96 15.76 66.71
CA LEU A 141 28.79 14.62 66.30
C LEU A 141 29.69 14.04 67.42
N HIS A 142 29.60 14.60 68.64
CA HIS A 142 30.42 14.18 69.79
C HIS A 142 29.67 13.51 70.93
N THR A 143 28.41 13.18 70.73
CA THR A 143 27.65 12.40 71.71
C THR A 143 26.74 11.43 70.99
N ILE A 144 26.92 10.13 71.25
CA ILE A 144 26.18 8.93 70.80
C ILE A 144 27.02 8.01 69.88
N ALA A 145 27.42 6.87 70.45
CA ALA A 145 27.92 5.68 69.74
C ALA A 145 26.75 4.82 69.22
N PRO A 146 26.94 3.77 68.37
CA PRO A 146 27.89 3.55 67.28
C PRO A 146 27.24 3.89 65.91
N LYS A 147 28.05 4.23 64.91
CA LYS A 147 27.63 4.63 63.54
C LYS A 147 27.18 3.46 62.63
N GLU A 148 26.57 2.42 63.19
CA GLU A 148 26.14 1.21 62.44
C GLU A 148 24.77 1.35 61.73
N PRO A 149 23.70 1.94 62.31
CA PRO A 149 22.36 1.87 61.70
C PRO A 149 22.18 2.67 60.40
N LEU A 150 22.86 3.80 60.27
CA LEU A 150 22.77 4.69 59.11
C LEU A 150 23.53 4.14 57.89
N PHE A 151 24.62 3.42 58.14
CA PHE A 151 25.39 2.79 57.08
C PHE A 151 24.63 1.58 56.49
N ASP A 152 23.96 0.81 57.35
CA ASP A 152 23.09 -0.30 56.97
C ASP A 152 21.91 0.13 56.08
N GLU A 153 21.30 1.29 56.34
CA GLU A 153 20.21 1.82 55.51
C GLU A 153 20.70 2.22 54.10
N LEU A 154 21.86 2.87 54.02
CA LEU A 154 22.45 3.25 52.73
C LEU A 154 22.87 2.01 51.94
N GLU A 155 23.46 1.01 52.61
CA GLU A 155 23.81 -0.27 51.99
C GLU A 155 22.56 -1.03 51.52
N SER A 156 21.45 -0.96 52.26
CA SER A 156 20.14 -1.48 51.85
C SER A 156 19.63 -0.81 50.57
N ILE A 157 19.66 0.53 50.50
CA ILE A 157 19.26 1.30 49.31
C ILE A 157 20.13 0.93 48.11
N VAL A 158 21.45 0.81 48.29
CA VAL A 158 22.38 0.40 47.24
C VAL A 158 22.04 -0.98 46.71
N ARG A 159 21.79 -1.96 47.61
CA ARG A 159 21.38 -3.32 47.21
C ARG A 159 20.07 -3.32 46.43
N ILE A 160 19.07 -2.55 46.88
CA ILE A 160 17.77 -2.41 46.20
C ILE A 160 17.97 -1.80 44.81
N LYS A 161 18.74 -0.71 44.68
CA LYS A 161 19.02 -0.07 43.40
C LYS A 161 19.79 -0.97 42.44
N GLN A 162 20.72 -1.76 42.96
CA GLN A 162 21.46 -2.74 42.16
C GLN A 162 20.54 -3.87 41.67
N ALA A 163 19.61 -4.34 42.51
CA ALA A 163 18.60 -5.32 42.11
C ALA A 163 17.63 -4.74 41.06
N GLU A 164 17.19 -3.49 41.25
CA GLU A 164 16.34 -2.75 40.32
C GLU A 164 17.03 -2.60 38.94
N ALA A 165 18.30 -2.20 38.91
CA ALA A 165 19.08 -2.10 37.67
C ALA A 165 19.20 -3.44 36.94
N LYS A 166 19.46 -4.54 37.67
CA LYS A 166 19.51 -5.89 37.09
C LYS A 166 18.16 -6.33 36.51
N MET A 167 17.05 -5.99 37.17
CA MET A 167 15.71 -6.28 36.68
C MET A 167 15.42 -5.52 35.37
N PHE A 168 15.76 -4.24 35.29
CA PHE A 168 15.58 -3.46 34.07
C PHE A 168 16.44 -3.95 32.91
N GLN A 169 17.69 -4.32 33.19
CA GLN A 169 18.57 -4.92 32.18
C GLN A 169 17.99 -6.22 31.62
N THR A 170 17.55 -7.13 32.50
CA THR A 170 16.92 -8.40 32.09
C THR A 170 15.68 -8.15 31.23
N ARG A 171 14.82 -7.21 31.63
CA ARG A 171 13.63 -6.82 30.86
C ARG A 171 13.99 -6.24 29.49
N ALA A 172 15.05 -5.43 29.40
CA ALA A 172 15.51 -4.89 28.12
C ALA A 172 16.06 -5.98 27.20
N ASP A 173 16.78 -6.95 27.77
CA ASP A 173 17.32 -8.09 27.02
C ASP A 173 16.21 -9.03 26.52
N ASP A 174 15.20 -9.29 27.35
CA ASP A 174 14.04 -10.09 26.95
C ASP A 174 13.23 -9.39 25.85
N ALA A 175 12.98 -8.08 25.97
CA ALA A 175 12.31 -7.30 24.92
C ALA A 175 13.08 -7.32 23.59
N ARG A 176 14.41 -7.24 23.64
CA ARG A 176 15.27 -7.35 22.45
C ARG A 176 15.16 -8.73 21.80
N ARG A 177 15.20 -9.79 22.61
CA ARG A 177 15.06 -11.18 22.14
C ARG A 177 13.70 -11.42 21.48
N GLU A 178 12.63 -10.90 22.07
CA GLU A 178 11.28 -11.00 21.52
C GLU A 178 11.14 -10.24 20.20
N ALA A 179 11.64 -9.00 20.13
CA ALA A 179 11.65 -8.20 18.90
C ALA A 179 12.42 -8.89 17.76
N GLU A 180 13.58 -9.48 18.06
CA GLU A 180 14.34 -10.28 17.09
C GLU A 180 13.59 -11.55 16.66
N GLY A 181 12.87 -12.18 17.58
CA GLY A 181 11.99 -13.32 17.29
C GLY A 181 10.89 -12.94 16.30
N LEU A 182 10.18 -11.85 16.57
CA LEU A 182 9.15 -11.31 15.68
C LEU A 182 9.72 -10.92 14.32
N LYS A 183 10.91 -10.29 14.28
CA LYS A 183 11.61 -9.96 13.04
C LYS A 183 11.88 -11.20 12.19
N ARG A 184 12.38 -12.28 12.80
CA ARG A 184 12.61 -13.57 12.11
C ARG A 184 11.32 -14.16 11.53
N ILE A 185 10.24 -14.13 12.31
CA ILE A 185 8.92 -14.62 11.85
C ILE A 185 8.42 -13.78 10.67
N ALA A 186 8.53 -12.45 10.74
CA ALA A 186 8.11 -11.56 9.67
C ALA A 186 8.87 -11.83 8.37
N ILE A 187 10.20 -11.98 8.44
CA ILE A 187 11.04 -12.33 7.29
C ILE A 187 10.61 -13.67 6.68
N ALA A 188 10.48 -14.72 7.49
CA ALA A 188 10.10 -16.05 7.00
C ALA A 188 8.71 -16.05 6.35
N LYS A 189 7.74 -15.30 6.92
CA LYS A 189 6.42 -15.16 6.31
C LYS A 189 6.46 -14.40 4.99
N ASN A 190 7.26 -13.33 4.91
CA ASN A 190 7.44 -12.57 3.69
C ASN A 190 8.06 -13.43 2.58
N GLU A 191 9.12 -14.17 2.90
CA GLU A 191 9.79 -15.08 1.96
C GLU A 191 8.83 -16.14 1.41
N LYS A 192 8.00 -16.74 2.26
CA LYS A 192 6.98 -17.70 1.81
C LYS A 192 5.97 -17.08 0.85
N ILE A 193 5.49 -15.87 1.13
CA ILE A 193 4.54 -15.15 0.27
C ILE A 193 5.17 -14.83 -1.08
N GLU A 194 6.42 -14.35 -1.08
CA GLU A 194 7.17 -14.04 -2.30
C GLU A 194 7.39 -15.29 -3.16
N GLU A 195 7.74 -16.41 -2.56
CA GLU A 195 7.91 -17.68 -3.28
C GLU A 195 6.60 -18.15 -3.93
N GLU A 196 5.48 -18.10 -3.19
CA GLU A 196 4.15 -18.44 -3.73
C GLU A 196 3.75 -17.49 -4.87
N TYR A 197 4.03 -16.20 -4.75
CA TYR A 197 3.76 -15.20 -5.78
C TYR A 197 4.57 -15.46 -7.05
N ARG A 198 5.88 -15.70 -6.91
CA ARG A 198 6.77 -16.06 -8.03
C ARG A 198 6.31 -17.35 -8.71
N SER A 199 5.97 -18.37 -7.94
CA SER A 199 5.44 -19.64 -8.46
C SER A 199 4.17 -19.44 -9.27
N ARG A 200 3.23 -18.62 -8.77
CA ARG A 200 1.96 -18.36 -9.46
C ARG A 200 2.16 -17.59 -10.77
N ILE A 201 3.01 -16.57 -10.77
CA ILE A 201 3.36 -15.83 -12.00
C ILE A 201 4.03 -16.74 -13.02
N ALA A 202 4.99 -17.55 -12.60
CA ALA A 202 5.69 -18.47 -13.50
C ALA A 202 4.72 -19.46 -14.16
N LYS A 203 3.78 -20.02 -13.38
CA LYS A 203 2.73 -20.91 -13.90
C LYS A 203 1.82 -20.22 -14.90
N LEU A 204 1.32 -19.01 -14.58
CA LEU A 204 0.47 -18.25 -15.51
C LEU A 204 1.17 -17.98 -16.83
N ARG A 205 2.42 -17.52 -16.80
CA ARG A 205 3.22 -17.26 -18.01
C ARG A 205 3.44 -18.50 -18.85
N LEU A 206 3.63 -19.67 -18.23
CA LEU A 206 3.80 -20.93 -18.94
C LEU A 206 2.51 -21.37 -19.63
N VAL A 207 1.37 -21.24 -18.94
CA VAL A 207 0.05 -21.55 -19.50
C VAL A 207 -0.27 -20.63 -20.68
N GLU A 208 -0.09 -19.32 -20.52
CA GLU A 208 -0.30 -18.34 -21.61
C GLU A 208 0.59 -18.64 -22.83
N ALA A 209 1.87 -18.97 -22.61
CA ALA A 209 2.79 -19.33 -23.69
C ALA A 209 2.38 -20.62 -24.40
N GLU A 210 1.88 -21.62 -23.65
CA GLU A 210 1.39 -22.88 -24.19
C GLU A 210 0.09 -22.70 -25.00
N GLU A 211 -0.85 -21.90 -24.51
CA GLU A 211 -2.07 -21.53 -25.24
C GLU A 211 -1.74 -20.83 -26.56
N MET A 212 -0.82 -19.86 -26.53
CA MET A 212 -0.35 -19.16 -27.74
C MET A 212 0.31 -20.12 -28.74
N ARG A 213 1.13 -21.06 -28.26
CA ARG A 213 1.73 -22.11 -29.09
C ARG A 213 0.66 -22.99 -29.74
N ASN A 214 -0.33 -23.44 -28.96
CA ASN A 214 -1.41 -24.30 -29.46
C ASN A 214 -2.27 -23.59 -30.50
N LYS A 215 -2.63 -22.32 -30.27
CA LYS A 215 -3.35 -21.51 -31.26
C LYS A 215 -2.59 -21.38 -32.58
N LYS A 216 -1.28 -21.14 -32.52
CA LYS A 216 -0.42 -21.07 -33.71
C LYS A 216 -0.36 -22.41 -34.45
N LEU A 217 -0.33 -23.52 -33.73
CA LEU A 217 -0.38 -24.86 -34.32
C LEU A 217 -1.72 -25.13 -35.04
N GLU A 218 -2.84 -24.73 -34.43
CA GLU A 218 -4.17 -24.87 -35.04
C GLU A 218 -4.30 -24.03 -36.32
N GLU A 219 -3.80 -22.79 -36.31
CA GLU A 219 -3.74 -21.91 -37.49
C GLU A 219 -2.94 -22.57 -38.63
N LEU A 220 -1.75 -23.12 -38.32
CA LEU A 220 -0.92 -23.83 -39.30
C LEU A 220 -1.62 -25.07 -39.85
N GLN A 221 -2.23 -25.88 -38.99
CA GLN A 221 -2.97 -27.07 -39.43
C GLN A 221 -4.17 -26.71 -40.31
N ALA A 222 -4.86 -25.62 -40.02
CA ALA A 222 -5.95 -25.13 -40.86
C ALA A 222 -5.44 -24.68 -42.24
N LEU A 223 -4.30 -23.97 -42.28
CA LEU A 223 -3.67 -23.55 -43.52
C LEU A 223 -3.18 -24.75 -44.36
N ASP A 224 -2.59 -25.76 -43.72
CA ASP A 224 -2.16 -27.00 -44.38
C ASP A 224 -3.35 -27.76 -44.97
N ARG A 225 -4.47 -27.83 -44.25
CA ARG A 225 -5.71 -28.44 -44.76
C ARG A 225 -6.22 -27.69 -45.99
N ALA A 226 -6.32 -26.36 -45.92
CA ALA A 226 -6.73 -25.53 -47.04
C ALA A 226 -5.78 -25.65 -48.25
N HIS A 227 -4.47 -25.72 -48.02
CA HIS A 227 -3.49 -25.90 -49.08
C HIS A 227 -3.64 -27.27 -49.77
N ARG A 228 -3.89 -28.34 -49.00
CA ARG A 228 -4.17 -29.67 -49.56
C ARG A 228 -5.47 -29.68 -50.36
N GLU A 229 -6.52 -29.06 -49.86
CA GLU A 229 -7.80 -28.93 -50.58
C GLU A 229 -7.65 -28.16 -51.89
N TYR A 230 -6.92 -27.04 -51.87
CA TYR A 230 -6.57 -26.28 -53.07
C TYR A 230 -5.79 -27.12 -54.07
N SER A 231 -4.77 -27.84 -53.61
CA SER A 231 -3.94 -28.70 -54.46
C SER A 231 -4.76 -29.83 -55.11
N ASN A 232 -5.66 -30.45 -54.33
CA ASN A 232 -6.58 -31.47 -54.82
C ASN A 232 -7.56 -30.92 -55.85
N MET A 233 -8.10 -29.71 -55.62
CA MET A 233 -8.98 -29.03 -56.56
C MET A 233 -8.25 -28.72 -57.87
N LYS A 234 -7.05 -28.15 -57.77
CA LYS A 234 -6.19 -27.85 -58.93
C LYS A 234 -5.94 -29.08 -59.78
N MET A 235 -5.60 -30.22 -59.15
CA MET A 235 -5.36 -31.47 -59.87
C MET A 235 -6.60 -31.95 -60.65
N ARG A 236 -7.80 -31.87 -60.05
CA ARG A 236 -9.05 -32.23 -60.73
C ARG A 236 -9.35 -31.30 -61.90
N MET A 237 -9.22 -29.99 -61.69
CA MET A 237 -9.44 -29.01 -62.77
C MET A 237 -8.47 -29.21 -63.94
N GLU A 238 -7.19 -29.48 -63.66
CA GLU A 238 -6.21 -29.78 -64.71
C GLU A 238 -6.55 -31.06 -65.48
N ALA A 239 -7.08 -32.08 -64.81
CA ALA A 239 -7.56 -33.30 -65.47
C ALA A 239 -8.77 -33.03 -66.37
N ASP A 240 -9.77 -32.28 -65.88
CA ASP A 240 -10.97 -31.92 -66.63
C ASP A 240 -10.64 -31.08 -67.88
N ILE A 241 -9.70 -30.12 -67.74
CA ILE A 241 -9.23 -29.31 -68.87
C ILE A 241 -8.54 -30.19 -69.92
N LYS A 242 -7.68 -31.13 -69.50
CA LYS A 242 -7.01 -32.06 -70.42
C LYS A 242 -8.02 -32.94 -71.17
N ASP A 243 -9.00 -33.49 -70.47
CA ASP A 243 -10.07 -34.29 -71.09
C ASP A 243 -10.91 -33.48 -72.08
N LEU A 244 -11.27 -32.24 -71.73
CA LEU A 244 -12.02 -31.35 -72.62
C LEU A 244 -11.22 -31.05 -73.91
N LEU A 245 -9.94 -30.73 -73.78
CA LEU A 245 -9.07 -30.47 -74.94
C LEU A 245 -8.98 -31.69 -75.86
N LEU A 246 -8.81 -32.89 -75.30
CA LEU A 246 -8.81 -34.14 -76.07
C LEU A 246 -10.13 -34.37 -76.83
N LYS A 247 -11.28 -34.13 -76.18
CA LYS A 247 -12.61 -34.25 -76.81
C LYS A 247 -12.84 -33.22 -77.91
N MET A 248 -12.38 -31.98 -77.71
CA MET A 248 -12.45 -30.93 -78.72
C MET A 248 -11.60 -31.28 -79.96
N GLU A 249 -10.38 -31.78 -79.76
CA GLU A 249 -9.55 -32.24 -80.88
C GLU A 249 -10.16 -33.43 -81.63
N ALA A 250 -10.73 -34.42 -80.92
CA ALA A 250 -11.40 -35.55 -81.53
C ALA A 250 -12.59 -35.10 -82.40
N THR A 251 -13.44 -34.21 -81.87
CA THR A 251 -14.57 -33.64 -82.61
C THR A 251 -14.11 -32.88 -83.85
N LYS A 252 -13.03 -32.08 -83.74
CA LYS A 252 -12.46 -31.36 -84.89
C LYS A 252 -11.98 -32.30 -85.99
N ARG A 253 -11.30 -33.41 -85.63
CA ARG A 253 -10.87 -34.43 -86.61
C ARG A 253 -12.06 -35.09 -87.29
N ASN A 254 -13.11 -35.43 -86.54
CA ASN A 254 -14.33 -36.04 -87.07
C ASN A 254 -15.12 -35.11 -88.00
N LEU A 255 -15.06 -33.80 -87.81
CA LEU A 255 -15.68 -32.78 -88.69
C LEU A 255 -14.85 -32.45 -89.94
N SER A 256 -13.58 -32.88 -89.99
CA SER A 256 -12.68 -32.64 -91.13
C SER A 256 -12.55 -33.86 -92.06
N LEU A 257 -13.35 -34.90 -91.82
CA LEU A 257 -13.55 -36.11 -92.63
C LEU A 257 -14.90 -36.02 -93.33
#